data_AF-A0A2F0AH84-F1
#
_entry.id   AF-A0A2F0AH84-F1
#
_cell.length_a   1.000
_cell.length_b   1.000
_cell.length_c   1.000
_cell.angle_alpha   90.00
_cell.angle_beta   90.00
_cell.angle_gamma   90.00
#
_symmetry.space_group_name_H-M   'P 1'
#
loop_
_entity.id
_entity.type
_entity.pdbx_description
1 polymer ?
#
loop_
_entity_poly.entity_id
_entity_poly.type
_entity_poly.pdbx_seq_one_letter_code
_entity_poly.pdbx_strand_id
1 'polypeptide(L)' 'MFKIILFFTLALITVILINKVIIIFTKNLIIQNILRIFLAILFILFVFLYRETTLKGNQGIYKPPIYDGDKVIPGRVLDE' A
#
# COMPACT_ATOMS: atom_id res chain seq x y z
N MET A 1 -1.99 -13.78 -1.73
CA MET A 1 -0.73 -13.43 -2.45
C MET A 1 -0.96 -13.21 -3.95
N PHE A 2 -1.65 -14.10 -4.67
CA PHE A 2 -1.92 -13.91 -6.12
C PHE A 2 -2.56 -12.56 -6.49
N LYS A 3 -3.58 -12.11 -5.75
CA LYS A 3 -4.24 -10.81 -6.00
C LYS A 3 -3.28 -9.62 -5.87
N ILE A 4 -2.32 -9.67 -4.94
CA ILE A 4 -1.30 -8.63 -4.76
C ILE A 4 -0.37 -8.62 -5.97
N ILE A 5 0.13 -9.79 -6.36
CA ILE A 5 1.02 -9.95 -7.52
C ILE A 5 0.32 -9.42 -8.78
N LEU A 6 -0.94 -9.80 -9.01
CA LEU A 6 -1.74 -9.35 -10.15
C LEU A 6 -1.95 -7.82 -10.16
N PHE A 7 -2.17 -7.22 -8.99
CA PHE A 7 -2.34 -5.78 -8.87
C PHE A 7 -1.05 -5.02 -9.22
N PHE A 8 0.10 -5.47 -8.70
CA PHE A 8 1.39 -4.87 -9.00
C PHE A 8 1.79 -5.04 -10.47
N THR A 9 1.49 -6.20 -11.09
CA THR A 9 1.76 -6.38 -12.53
C THR A 9 0.90 -5.46 -13.39
N LEU A 10 -0.39 -5.30 -13.08
CA LEU A 10 -1.26 -4.35 -13.78
C LEU A 10 -0.80 -2.90 -13.60
N ALA A 11 -0.40 -2.50 -12.39
CA ALA A 11 0.15 -1.17 -12.12
C ALA A 11 1.43 -0.92 -12.94
N LEU A 12 2.32 -1.91 -13.01
CA LEU A 12 3.55 -1.83 -13.80
C LEU A 12 3.26 -1.67 -15.30
N ILE A 13 2.34 -2.47 -15.85
CA ILE A 13 1.90 -2.36 -17.25
C ILE A 13 1.36 -0.96 -17.53
N THR A 14 0.54 -0.43 -16.62
CA THR A 14 -0.04 0.92 -16.74
C THR A 14 1.05 2.00 -16.77
N VAL A 15 2.06 1.90 -15.89
CA VAL A 15 3.23 2.80 -15.88
C VAL A 15 3.99 2.77 -17.21
N ILE A 16 4.21 1.57 -17.76
CA ILE A 16 4.88 1.40 -19.06
C ILE A 16 4.07 2.05 -20.19
N LEU A 17 2.74 1.88 -20.19
CA LEU A 17 1.86 2.49 -21.18
C LEU A 17 1.89 4.02 -21.09
N ILE A 18 1.80 4.59 -19.88
CA ILE A 18 1.87 6.05 -19.70
C ILE A 18 3.23 6.59 -20.15
N ASN A 19 4.33 5.89 -19.87
CA ASN A 19 5.65 6.30 -20.34
C ASN A 19 5.73 6.33 -21.88
N LYS A 20 5.11 5.37 -22.57
CA LYS A 20 4.98 5.42 -24.04
C LYS A 20 4.19 6.63 -24.51
N VAL A 21 3.09 6.96 -23.84
CA VAL A 21 2.29 8.18 -24.14
C VAL A 21 3.15 9.43 -23.97
N ILE A 22 3.91 9.56 -22.89
CA ILE A 22 4.80 10.71 -22.65
C ILE A 22 5.80 10.87 -23.80
N ILE A 23 6.41 9.78 -24.27
CA ILE A 23 7.38 9.80 -25.37
C ILE A 23 6.74 10.23 -26.69
N ILE A 24 5.53 9.75 -26.99
CA ILE A 24 4.84 10.03 -28.26
C ILE A 24 4.34 11.49 -28.30
N PHE A 25 3.79 11.99 -27.20
CA PHE A 25 3.11 13.30 -27.17
C PHE A 25 4.03 14.46 -26.76
N THR A 26 5.17 14.18 -26.13
CA THR A 26 6.08 15.23 -25.65
C THR A 26 7.37 15.17 -26.45
N LYS A 27 7.68 16.20 -27.25
CA LYS A 27 8.96 16.26 -27.99
C LYS A 27 10.11 16.87 -27.19
N ASN A 28 9.81 17.60 -26.12
CA ASN A 28 10.80 18.26 -25.28
C ASN A 28 11.38 17.29 -24.23
N LEU A 29 12.70 17.09 -24.27
CA LEU A 29 13.43 16.14 -23.43
C LEU A 29 13.37 16.51 -21.93
N ILE A 30 13.34 17.81 -21.61
CA ILE A 30 13.21 18.29 -20.23
C ILE A 30 11.83 17.93 -19.67
N ILE A 31 10.77 18.20 -20.44
CA ILE A 31 9.39 17.91 -20.03
C ILE A 31 9.18 16.40 -19.90
N GLN A 32 9.72 15.59 -20.81
CA GLN A 32 9.68 14.13 -20.69
C GLN A 32 10.31 13.65 -19.37
N ASN A 33 11.48 14.19 -19.00
CA ASN A 33 12.15 13.81 -17.76
C ASN A 33 11.36 14.24 -16.52
N ILE A 34 10.81 15.46 -16.51
CA ILE A 34 9.94 15.94 -15.43
C ILE A 34 8.74 15.00 -15.26
N LEU A 35 8.05 14.65 -16.35
CA LEU A 35 6.90 13.76 -16.32
C LEU A 35 7.27 12.35 -15.84
N ARG A 36 8.44 11.82 -16.24
CA ARG A 36 8.93 10.52 -15.75
C ARG A 36 9.23 10.53 -14.25
N ILE A 37 9.88 11.59 -13.76
CA ILE A 37 10.15 11.76 -12.32
C ILE A 37 8.82 11.84 -11.55
N PHE A 38 7.89 12.66 -12.03
CA PHE A 38 6.56 12.77 -11.44
C PHE A 38 5.83 11.42 -11.40
N LEU A 39 5.88 10.66 -12.49
CA LEU A 39 5.28 9.33 -12.57
C LEU A 39 5.91 8.33 -11.59
N ALA A 40 7.24 8.39 -11.41
CA ALA A 40 7.94 7.57 -10.42
C ALA A 40 7.52 7.91 -8.99
N ILE A 41 7.40 9.20 -8.67
CA ILE A 41 6.91 9.66 -7.36
C ILE A 41 5.49 9.16 -7.11
N LEU A 42 4.60 9.30 -8.10
CA LEU A 42 3.22 8.78 -8.03
C LEU A 42 3.19 7.26 -7.80
N PHE A 43 4.05 6.52 -8.49
CA PHE A 43 4.14 5.07 -8.31
C PHE A 43 4.57 4.71 -6.88
N ILE A 44 5.57 5.39 -6.33
CA ILE A 44 6.03 5.18 -4.94
C ILE A 44 4.89 5.48 -3.95
N LEU A 45 4.20 6.62 -4.11
CA LEU A 45 3.06 7.00 -3.27
C LEU A 45 1.94 5.94 -3.33
N PHE A 46 1.65 5.43 -4.53
CA PHE A 46 0.69 4.37 -4.73
C PHE A 46 1.05 3.09 -3.96
N VAL A 47 2.33 2.69 -3.95
CA VAL A 47 2.79 1.53 -3.15
C VAL A 47 2.55 1.74 -1.65
N PHE A 48 2.84 2.94 -1.14
CA PHE A 48 2.59 3.27 0.27
C PHE A 48 1.10 3.24 0.62
N LEU A 49 0.25 3.84 -0.21
CA LEU A 49 -1.22 3.82 -0.03
C LEU A 49 -1.78 2.39 -0.08
N TYR A 50 -1.29 1.57 -1.01
CA TYR A 50 -1.69 0.17 -1.10
C TYR A 50 -1.28 -0.64 0.15
N ARG A 51 -0.08 -0.40 0.67
CA ARG A 51 0.38 -1.04 1.91
C ARG A 51 -0.49 -0.62 3.10
N GLU A 52 -0.77 0.67 3.25
CA GLU A 52 -1.57 1.18 4.37
C GLU A 52 -3.00 0.63 4.35
N THR A 53 -3.65 0.62 3.18
CA THR A 53 -5.00 0.07 3.01
C THR A 53 -5.05 -1.43 3.32
N THR A 54 -4.02 -2.19 2.91
CA THR A 54 -3.92 -3.62 3.24
C THR A 54 -3.72 -3.84 4.74
N LEU A 55 -2.92 -3.01 5.41
CA LEU A 55 -2.72 -3.10 6.87
C LEU A 55 -4.01 -2.79 7.64
N LYS A 56 -4.74 -1.74 7.27
CA LYS A 56 -6.03 -1.38 7.91
C LYS A 56 -7.09 -2.45 7.69
N GLY A 57 -7.14 -3.08 6.51
CA GLY A 57 -8.08 -4.17 6.21
C GLY A 57 -7.76 -5.49 6.93
N ASN A 58 -6.52 -5.70 7.36
CA ASN A 58 -6.06 -6.90 8.09
C ASN A 58 -5.98 -6.71 9.61
N GLN A 59 -6.29 -5.52 10.13
CA GLN A 59 -6.57 -5.34 11.55
C GLN A 59 -7.93 -6.00 11.81
N GLY A 60 -7.92 -7.30 12.10
CA GLY A 60 -9.11 -8.01 12.54
C GLY A 60 -9.77 -7.28 13.72
N ILE A 61 -11.04 -7.58 13.98
CA ILE A 61 -11.82 -7.06 15.11
C ILE A 61 -11.31 -7.66 16.44
N TYR A 62 -10.00 -7.80 16.61
CA TYR A 62 -9.40 -8.18 17.86
C TYR A 62 -9.21 -6.91 18.67
N LYS A 63 -10.19 -6.64 19.53
CA LYS A 63 -9.94 -5.77 20.68
C LYS A 63 -9.21 -6.64 21.70
N PRO A 64 -7.94 -6.37 22.02
CA PRO A 64 -7.29 -7.07 23.10
C PRO A 64 -8.13 -6.88 24.37
N PRO A 65 -8.28 -7.93 25.20
CA PRO A 65 -8.95 -7.78 26.48
C PRO A 65 -8.26 -6.69 27.30
N ILE A 66 -9.05 -5.89 28.00
CA ILE A 66 -8.53 -4.87 28.91
C ILE A 66 -7.84 -5.63 30.04
N TYR A 67 -6.51 -5.52 30.11
CA TYR A 67 -5.73 -6.19 31.16
C TYR A 67 -5.85 -5.37 32.44
N ASP A 68 -6.83 -5.74 33.27
CA ASP A 68 -7.01 -5.18 34.60
C ASP A 68 -6.12 -5.97 35.57
N GLY A 69 -4.97 -5.37 35.96
CA GLY A 69 -3.98 -6.02 36.82
C GLY A 69 -4.51 -6.43 38.19
N ASP A 70 -5.63 -5.85 38.62
CA ASP A 70 -6.29 -6.17 39.89
C ASP A 70 -7.18 -7.43 39.78
N LYS A 71 -7.45 -7.93 38.57
CA LYS A 71 -8.28 -9.12 38.30
C LYS A 71 -7.51 -10.35 37.80
N VAL A 72 -6.19 -10.26 37.67
CA VAL A 72 -5.37 -11.38 37.17
C VAL A 72 -4.61 -12.03 38.33
N ILE A 73 -4.98 -13.26 38.67
CA ILE A 73 -4.22 -14.13 39.57
C ILE A 73 -3.42 -15.12 38.71
N PRO A 74 -2.12 -15.36 38.98
CA PRO A 74 -1.34 -16.33 38.20
C PRO A 74 -2.04 -17.70 38.15
N GLY A 75 -2.38 -18.18 36.95
CA GLY A 75 -2.99 -19.50 36.75
C GLY A 75 -4.53 -19.56 36.67
N ARG A 76 -5.25 -18.43 36.81
CA ARG A 76 -6.70 -18.36 36.56
C ARG A 76 -7.12 -16.99 36.02
N VAL A 77 -7.89 -16.98 34.92
CA VAL A 77 -8.71 -15.82 34.54
C VAL A 77 -9.97 -15.90 35.40
N LEU A 78 -10.18 -14.93 36.30
CA LEU A 78 -11.39 -14.83 37.09
C LEU A 78 -12.51 -14.28 36.20
N ASP A 79 -13.15 -15.22 35.51
CA ASP A 79 -14.41 -15.16 34.78
C ASP A 79 -14.54 -14.21 33.57
N GLU A 80 -15.40 -14.63 32.65
CA GLU A 80 -15.99 -13.83 31.57
C GLU A 80 -16.75 -12.60 32.10
#